data_AF-A0AAW8G6G4-F1
#
_entry.id   AF-A0AAW8G6G4-F1
#
_cell.length_a   1.000
_cell.length_b   1.000
_cell.length_c   1.000
_cell.angle_alpha   90.00
_cell.angle_beta   90.00
_cell.angle_gamma   90.00
#
_symmetry.space_group_name_H-M   'P 1'
#
loop_
_entity.id
_entity.type
_entity.pdbx_description
1 polymer ?
#
loop_
_entity_poly.entity_id
_entity_poly.type
_entity_poly.pdbx_seq_one_letter_code
_entity_poly.pdbx_strand_id
1 'polypeptide(L)'
;MRITKFSLGLSLIFVAVSLANAQDTNTDTHTVGITIPEVALVDIEPAATKNITLGFTAPTEAGLPITPTGSNNTLWLNYSSIKSATDATRNVSVRLNALIPGIDIRVTAAAATGAGGGTLGTSAGQITLSAADQTIISGIGSAYTGDGANNGHNLTYALAPGSGTGTVASYADLESTTTAVATVTYTISDN
;
A
#
# COMPACT_ATOMS: atom_id res chain seq x y z
N MET A 1 32.21 -31.87 104.62
CA MET A 1 33.37 -32.59 104.05
C MET A 1 32.96 -33.15 102.70
N ARG A 2 33.61 -32.70 101.61
CA ARG A 2 33.87 -33.47 100.38
C ARG A 2 32.65 -33.88 99.52
N ILE A 3 32.66 -33.91 98.19
CA ILE A 3 33.59 -33.60 97.10
C ILE A 3 32.68 -33.21 95.92
N THR A 4 33.06 -32.17 95.21
CA THR A 4 32.55 -31.77 93.89
C THR A 4 32.55 -32.94 92.89
N LYS A 5 31.44 -33.12 92.15
CA LYS A 5 31.46 -33.83 90.87
C LYS A 5 30.83 -32.92 89.83
N PHE A 6 31.71 -32.26 89.08
CA PHE A 6 31.39 -31.44 87.92
C PHE A 6 31.18 -32.40 86.74
N SER A 7 29.93 -32.78 86.47
CA SER A 7 29.60 -33.54 85.27
C SER A 7 29.22 -32.56 84.17
N LEU A 8 30.15 -32.40 83.23
CA LEU A 8 30.02 -31.59 82.03
C LEU A 8 28.97 -32.23 81.11
N GLY A 9 27.71 -31.79 81.25
CA GLY A 9 26.62 -32.19 80.34
C GLY A 9 26.79 -31.47 79.00
N LEU A 10 27.22 -32.21 77.98
CA LEU A 10 27.38 -31.73 76.61
C LEU A 10 26.02 -31.31 76.04
N SER A 11 25.77 -30.00 75.98
CA SER A 11 24.60 -29.43 75.29
C SER A 11 24.76 -29.67 73.78
N LEU A 12 24.01 -30.63 73.21
CA LEU A 12 23.87 -30.73 71.76
C LEU A 12 23.06 -29.53 71.26
N ILE A 13 23.76 -28.49 70.82
CA ILE A 13 23.18 -27.47 69.95
C ILE A 13 22.95 -28.17 68.60
N PHE A 14 21.70 -28.55 68.31
CA PHE A 14 21.29 -28.88 66.96
C PHE A 14 21.37 -27.59 66.14
N VAL A 15 22.53 -27.35 65.50
CA VAL A 15 22.63 -26.40 64.41
C VAL A 15 21.85 -27.04 63.26
N ALA A 16 20.58 -26.66 63.10
CA ALA A 16 19.88 -26.86 61.86
C ALA A 16 20.63 -26.03 60.81
N VAL A 17 21.61 -26.65 60.15
CA VAL A 17 22.23 -26.11 58.96
C VAL A 17 21.12 -26.12 57.92
N SER A 18 20.42 -24.99 57.79
CA SER A 18 19.60 -24.75 56.62
C SER A 18 20.54 -24.82 55.43
N LEU A 19 20.53 -25.95 54.72
CA LEU A 19 21.12 -26.07 53.39
C LEU A 19 20.31 -25.14 52.49
N ALA A 20 20.63 -23.84 52.57
CA ALA A 20 20.20 -22.87 51.60
C ALA A 20 20.92 -23.23 50.30
N ASN A 21 20.30 -24.13 49.53
CA ASN A 21 20.67 -24.32 48.14
C ASN A 21 20.44 -22.96 47.50
N ALA A 22 21.51 -22.28 47.10
CA ALA A 22 21.38 -21.18 46.16
C ALA A 22 20.74 -21.78 44.90
N GLN A 23 19.43 -21.58 44.71
CA GLN A 23 18.74 -21.98 43.48
C GLN A 23 19.12 -20.97 42.40
N ASP A 24 20.34 -21.10 41.88
CA ASP A 24 20.71 -20.53 40.59
C ASP A 24 20.02 -21.39 39.50
N THR A 25 19.28 -20.74 38.60
CA THR A 25 18.59 -21.42 37.51
C THR A 25 19.48 -21.58 36.28
N ASN A 26 20.73 -21.06 36.30
CA ASN A 26 21.61 -20.93 35.14
C ASN A 26 20.94 -20.21 33.95
N THR A 27 19.94 -19.37 34.23
CA THR A 27 19.26 -18.53 33.23
C THR A 27 19.29 -17.09 33.67
N ASP A 28 19.49 -16.20 32.69
CA ASP A 28 19.47 -14.76 32.85
C ASP A 28 18.71 -14.15 31.66
N THR A 29 18.16 -12.95 31.83
CA THR A 29 17.29 -12.31 30.83
C THR A 29 17.63 -10.84 30.65
N HIS A 30 17.46 -10.32 29.43
CA HIS A 30 17.46 -8.89 29.15
C HIS A 30 16.35 -8.55 28.15
N THR A 31 16.05 -7.25 28.01
CA THR A 31 15.05 -6.75 27.05
C THR A 31 15.71 -6.15 25.81
N VAL A 32 15.02 -6.24 24.67
CA VAL A 32 15.32 -5.47 23.45
C VAL A 32 14.14 -4.55 23.18
N GLY A 33 14.41 -3.25 23.04
CA GLY A 33 13.40 -2.26 22.63
C GLY A 33 13.35 -2.13 21.11
N ILE A 34 12.16 -2.18 20.53
CA ILE A 34 11.93 -2.08 19.08
C ILE A 34 10.84 -1.02 18.83
N THR A 35 11.09 -0.14 17.86
CA THR A 35 10.10 0.81 17.35
C THR A 35 9.87 0.54 15.87
N ILE A 36 8.61 0.49 15.45
CA ILE A 36 8.21 0.35 14.06
C ILE A 36 7.33 1.56 13.73
N PRO A 37 7.75 2.46 12.82
CA PRO A 37 6.95 3.61 12.44
C PRO A 37 5.81 3.20 11.53
N GLU A 38 4.73 3.98 11.55
CA GLU A 38 3.75 3.94 10.46
C GLU A 38 4.34 4.55 9.18
N VAL A 39 3.93 4.03 8.03
CA VAL A 39 4.41 4.47 6.71
C VAL A 39 3.23 4.48 5.77
N ALA A 40 3.03 5.58 5.03
CA ALA A 40 2.04 5.70 3.98
C ALA A 40 2.64 6.47 2.80
N LEU A 41 3.33 5.76 1.91
CA LEU A 41 3.99 6.35 0.74
C LEU A 41 3.41 5.74 -0.52
N VAL A 42 3.19 6.57 -1.54
CA VAL A 42 2.72 6.15 -2.86
C VAL A 42 3.52 6.88 -3.93
N ASP A 43 3.88 6.16 -5.00
CA ASP A 43 4.50 6.76 -6.18
C ASP A 43 3.94 6.13 -7.46
N ILE A 44 4.03 6.91 -8.53
CA ILE A 44 3.83 6.48 -9.91
C ILE A 44 5.20 6.29 -10.54
N GLU A 45 5.56 5.04 -10.81
CA GLU A 45 6.84 4.63 -11.36
C GLU A 45 6.74 4.36 -12.86
N PRO A 46 7.42 5.13 -13.71
CA PRO A 46 7.40 4.91 -15.15
C PRO A 46 8.46 3.91 -15.62
N ALA A 47 8.20 3.23 -16.74
CA ALA A 47 9.24 2.51 -17.47
C ALA A 47 10.26 3.45 -18.14
N ALA A 48 9.83 4.67 -18.50
CA ALA A 48 10.69 5.69 -19.11
C ALA A 48 10.28 7.13 -18.71
N THR A 49 9.01 7.49 -18.91
CA THR A 49 8.48 8.83 -18.58
C THR A 49 7.18 8.75 -17.79
N LYS A 50 7.04 9.63 -16.78
CA LYS A 50 5.83 9.69 -15.92
C LYS A 50 4.62 10.26 -16.66
N ASN A 51 4.84 11.19 -17.58
CA ASN A 51 3.79 11.75 -18.43
C ASN A 51 3.56 10.85 -19.64
N ILE A 52 2.29 10.56 -19.92
CA ILE A 52 1.84 9.73 -21.04
C ILE A 52 1.00 10.56 -22.02
N THR A 53 1.02 10.18 -23.28
CA THR A 53 0.19 10.79 -24.33
C THR A 53 -0.71 9.72 -24.94
N LEU A 54 -2.00 10.01 -24.96
CA LEU A 54 -3.02 9.24 -25.66
C LEU A 54 -3.79 10.19 -26.58
N GLY A 55 -4.50 9.67 -27.57
CA GLY A 55 -5.28 10.51 -28.46
C GLY A 55 -6.32 9.73 -29.23
N PHE A 56 -6.78 10.35 -30.31
CA PHE A 56 -7.75 9.79 -31.22
C PHE A 56 -7.27 9.96 -32.66
N THR A 57 -7.69 9.06 -33.54
CA THR A 57 -7.56 9.20 -34.99
C THR A 57 -8.87 9.67 -35.60
N ALA A 58 -8.78 10.59 -36.56
CA ALA A 58 -9.93 11.04 -37.33
C ALA A 58 -10.52 9.89 -38.17
N PRO A 59 -11.85 9.88 -38.39
CA PRO A 59 -12.47 8.91 -39.29
C PRO A 59 -12.00 9.11 -40.74
N THR A 60 -11.91 8.02 -41.49
CA THR A 60 -11.57 8.04 -42.93
C THR A 60 -12.79 8.13 -43.84
N GLU A 61 -14.00 8.01 -43.28
CA GLU A 61 -15.28 8.03 -43.99
C GLU A 61 -16.28 8.91 -43.23
N ALA A 62 -17.10 9.67 -43.96
CA ALA A 62 -18.09 10.54 -43.34
C ALA A 62 -19.14 9.72 -42.58
N GLY A 63 -19.52 10.20 -41.39
CA GLY A 63 -20.51 9.53 -40.53
C GLY A 63 -19.92 8.52 -39.53
N LEU A 64 -18.60 8.26 -39.57
CA LEU A 64 -17.91 7.47 -38.53
C LEU A 64 -17.38 8.37 -37.40
N PRO A 65 -17.28 7.86 -36.16
CA PRO A 65 -16.71 8.60 -35.04
C PRO A 65 -15.18 8.61 -35.06
N ILE A 66 -14.57 9.46 -34.25
CA ILE A 66 -13.15 9.32 -33.91
C ILE A 66 -12.89 8.02 -33.14
N THR A 67 -11.69 7.46 -33.30
CA THR A 67 -11.29 6.21 -32.63
C THR A 67 -10.07 6.43 -31.73
N PRO A 68 -10.04 5.87 -30.51
CA PRO A 68 -8.86 5.98 -29.64
C PRO A 68 -7.60 5.38 -30.30
N THR A 69 -6.44 5.99 -30.10
CA THR A 69 -5.16 5.52 -30.66
C THR A 69 -4.62 4.26 -30.00
N GLY A 70 -5.21 3.83 -28.87
CA GLY A 70 -4.82 2.65 -28.11
C GLY A 70 -4.82 2.90 -26.60
N SER A 71 -4.07 2.06 -25.88
CA SER A 71 -3.85 2.16 -24.44
C SER A 71 -2.38 2.41 -24.11
N ASN A 72 -2.10 2.94 -22.93
CA ASN A 72 -0.76 3.07 -22.38
C ASN A 72 -0.67 2.34 -21.03
N ASN A 73 0.31 1.45 -20.89
CA ASN A 73 0.53 0.68 -19.67
C ASN A 73 1.97 0.81 -19.13
N THR A 74 2.62 1.94 -19.37
CA THR A 74 4.04 2.16 -19.02
C THR A 74 4.23 2.65 -17.59
N LEU A 75 3.15 2.84 -16.82
CA LEU A 75 3.17 3.35 -15.46
C LEU A 75 2.82 2.24 -14.46
N TRP A 76 3.44 2.31 -13.28
CA TRP A 76 3.24 1.39 -12.19
C TRP A 76 2.87 2.16 -10.92
N LEU A 77 1.90 1.65 -10.18
CA LEU A 77 1.55 2.15 -8.85
C LEU A 77 2.40 1.40 -7.83
N ASN A 78 3.28 2.12 -7.15
CA ASN A 78 4.13 1.62 -6.08
C ASN A 78 3.71 2.25 -4.76
N TYR A 79 3.87 1.51 -3.67
CA TYR A 79 3.62 2.03 -2.34
C TYR A 79 4.40 1.26 -1.28
N SER A 80 4.62 1.94 -0.16
CA SER A 80 5.03 1.35 1.10
C SER A 80 4.01 1.71 2.16
N SER A 81 3.54 0.70 2.88
CA SER A 81 2.56 0.80 3.94
C SER A 81 3.04 0.06 5.17
N ILE A 82 3.09 0.72 6.32
CA ILE A 82 3.17 0.06 7.62
C ILE A 82 2.00 0.60 8.43
N LYS A 83 1.03 -0.26 8.68
CA LYS A 83 -0.25 0.12 9.30
C LYS A 83 -0.20 -0.01 10.81
N SER A 84 -1.14 0.63 11.50
CA SER A 84 -1.39 0.39 12.91
C SER A 84 -2.35 -0.79 13.16
N ALA A 85 -2.58 -1.06 14.44
CA ALA A 85 -3.64 -1.97 14.88
C ALA A 85 -5.04 -1.34 14.72
N THR A 86 -5.12 -0.01 14.83
CA THR A 86 -6.37 0.77 14.76
C THR A 86 -6.75 1.13 13.33
N ASP A 87 -5.79 1.33 12.44
CA ASP A 87 -6.01 1.44 11.00
C ASP A 87 -5.61 0.14 10.31
N ALA A 88 -6.55 -0.81 10.24
CA ALA A 88 -6.24 -2.18 9.87
C ALA A 88 -5.92 -2.37 8.37
N THR A 89 -6.27 -1.42 7.52
CA THR A 89 -5.99 -1.45 6.08
C THR A 89 -5.99 -0.06 5.47
N ARG A 90 -5.10 0.18 4.51
CA ARG A 90 -5.07 1.37 3.67
C ARG A 90 -5.70 1.14 2.30
N ASN A 91 -6.09 2.23 1.66
CA ASN A 91 -6.57 2.25 0.28
C ASN A 91 -5.77 3.25 -0.54
N VAL A 92 -5.70 3.06 -1.85
CA VAL A 92 -5.26 4.09 -2.79
C VAL A 92 -6.48 4.63 -3.54
N SER A 93 -6.71 5.94 -3.47
CA SER A 93 -7.66 6.65 -4.31
C SER A 93 -6.99 7.22 -5.55
N VAL A 94 -7.79 7.43 -6.60
CA VAL A 94 -7.41 8.10 -7.84
C VAL A 94 -8.47 9.12 -8.22
N ARG A 95 -8.05 10.26 -8.76
CA ARG A 95 -8.95 11.27 -9.36
C ARG A 95 -8.26 12.08 -10.46
N LEU A 96 -9.05 12.75 -11.27
CA LEU A 96 -8.60 13.84 -12.13
C LEU A 96 -8.68 15.18 -11.40
N ASN A 97 -7.84 16.14 -11.77
CA ASN A 97 -8.00 17.53 -11.34
C ASN A 97 -9.23 18.19 -12.01
N ALA A 98 -9.51 17.83 -13.26
CA ALA A 98 -10.65 18.29 -14.05
C ALA A 98 -10.98 17.27 -15.14
N LEU A 99 -12.26 17.19 -15.51
CA LEU A 99 -12.70 16.40 -16.66
C LEU A 99 -12.29 17.10 -17.97
N ILE A 100 -12.03 16.29 -19.00
CA ILE A 100 -11.90 16.80 -20.37
C ILE A 100 -13.25 16.61 -21.06
N PRO A 101 -13.93 17.69 -21.52
CA PRO A 101 -15.21 17.57 -22.22
C PRO A 101 -15.17 16.57 -23.36
N GLY A 102 -16.19 15.71 -23.43
CA GLY A 102 -16.34 14.69 -24.47
C GLY A 102 -15.40 13.48 -24.39
N ILE A 103 -14.51 13.39 -23.40
CA ILE A 103 -13.53 12.31 -23.27
C ILE A 103 -13.65 11.63 -21.92
N ASP A 104 -13.88 10.32 -21.93
CA ASP A 104 -13.66 9.49 -20.76
C ASP A 104 -12.21 9.03 -20.72
N ILE A 105 -11.56 9.26 -19.58
CA ILE A 105 -10.24 8.69 -19.25
C ILE A 105 -10.47 7.51 -18.34
N ARG A 106 -10.03 6.33 -18.76
CA ARG A 106 -10.16 5.09 -17.99
C ARG A 106 -8.79 4.64 -17.52
N VAL A 107 -8.74 4.08 -16.32
CA VAL A 107 -7.55 3.40 -15.79
C VAL A 107 -7.92 2.05 -15.20
N THR A 108 -7.08 1.06 -15.44
CA THR A 108 -7.16 -0.26 -14.82
C THR A 108 -5.86 -0.54 -14.10
N ALA A 109 -5.92 -0.85 -12.80
CA ALA A 109 -4.77 -1.38 -12.08
C ALA A 109 -4.77 -2.92 -12.17
N ALA A 110 -3.66 -3.51 -12.59
CA ALA A 110 -3.49 -4.96 -12.58
C ALA A 110 -3.36 -5.52 -11.15
N ALA A 111 -3.40 -6.84 -11.01
CA ALA A 111 -2.93 -7.50 -9.80
C ALA A 111 -1.45 -7.14 -9.55
N ALA A 112 -1.04 -7.04 -8.29
CA ALA A 112 0.33 -6.67 -7.96
C ALA A 112 1.33 -7.75 -8.40
N THR A 113 2.49 -7.33 -8.91
CA THR A 113 3.63 -8.20 -9.26
C THR A 113 4.94 -7.66 -8.67
N GLY A 114 6.04 -8.39 -8.86
CA GLY A 114 7.37 -7.97 -8.44
C GLY A 114 7.82 -8.62 -7.14
N ALA A 115 8.84 -8.02 -6.51
CA ALA A 115 9.52 -8.59 -5.33
C ALA A 115 8.98 -8.05 -3.98
N GLY A 116 7.84 -7.36 -4.01
CA GLY A 116 7.16 -6.82 -2.84
C GLY A 116 6.73 -7.88 -1.83
N GLY A 117 6.32 -7.43 -0.64
CA GLY A 117 5.88 -8.28 0.45
C GLY A 117 4.66 -7.74 1.18
N GLY A 118 3.97 -8.61 1.91
CA GLY A 118 2.79 -8.26 2.71
C GLY A 118 1.47 -8.36 1.96
N THR A 119 0.45 -7.66 2.45
CA THR A 119 -0.88 -7.63 1.81
C THR A 119 -0.98 -6.44 0.85
N LEU A 120 -0.81 -6.71 -0.45
CA LEU A 120 -0.73 -5.71 -1.53
C LEU A 120 -2.12 -5.23 -2.03
N GLY A 121 -3.15 -5.35 -1.21
CA GLY A 121 -4.50 -4.94 -1.57
C GLY A 121 -5.11 -5.66 -2.78
N THR A 122 -6.26 -5.16 -3.21
CA THR A 122 -7.06 -5.70 -4.32
C THR A 122 -7.46 -4.56 -5.25
N SER A 123 -7.31 -4.78 -6.56
CA SER A 123 -7.72 -3.83 -7.58
C SER A 123 -9.24 -3.75 -7.72
N ALA A 124 -9.76 -2.54 -7.92
CA ALA A 124 -11.16 -2.29 -8.25
C ALA A 124 -11.50 -2.64 -9.72
N GLY A 125 -10.52 -3.04 -10.53
CA GLY A 125 -10.67 -3.25 -11.97
C GLY A 125 -10.58 -1.94 -12.75
N GLN A 126 -11.33 -1.85 -13.85
CA GLN A 126 -11.36 -0.64 -14.68
C GLN A 126 -12.24 0.44 -14.03
N ILE A 127 -11.69 1.64 -13.91
CA ILE A 127 -12.41 2.83 -13.43
C ILE A 127 -12.45 3.87 -14.55
N THR A 128 -13.63 4.43 -14.83
CA THR A 128 -13.74 5.71 -15.53
C THR A 128 -13.48 6.83 -14.54
N LEU A 129 -12.41 7.59 -14.77
CA LEU A 129 -11.95 8.62 -13.84
C LEU A 129 -12.90 9.80 -13.78
N SER A 130 -13.07 10.32 -12.57
CA SER A 130 -13.83 11.52 -12.28
C SER A 130 -12.98 12.55 -11.53
N ALA A 131 -13.55 13.73 -11.25
CA ALA A 131 -12.91 14.72 -10.39
C ALA A 131 -13.03 14.38 -8.88
N ALA A 132 -13.84 13.37 -8.52
CA ALA A 132 -13.97 12.88 -7.16
C ALA A 132 -13.00 11.71 -6.90
N ASP A 133 -12.58 11.54 -5.65
CA ASP A 133 -11.72 10.42 -5.25
C ASP A 133 -12.45 9.08 -5.43
N GLN A 134 -11.82 8.18 -6.18
CA GLN A 134 -12.31 6.82 -6.42
C GLN A 134 -11.28 5.81 -5.93
N THR A 135 -11.67 4.84 -5.12
CA THR A 135 -10.74 3.79 -4.65
C THR A 135 -10.34 2.89 -5.82
N ILE A 136 -9.03 2.83 -6.13
CA ILE A 136 -8.49 1.96 -7.17
C ILE A 136 -7.83 0.69 -6.60
N ILE A 137 -7.18 0.79 -5.44
CA ILE A 137 -6.69 -0.35 -4.66
C ILE A 137 -7.27 -0.28 -3.26
N SER A 138 -7.88 -1.36 -2.77
CA SER A 138 -8.41 -1.46 -1.41
C SER A 138 -7.69 -2.51 -0.58
N GLY A 139 -7.70 -2.38 0.75
CA GLY A 139 -7.29 -3.47 1.64
C GLY A 139 -5.79 -3.71 1.70
N ILE A 140 -4.99 -2.66 1.54
CA ILE A 140 -3.52 -2.71 1.68
C ILE A 140 -3.18 -2.88 3.15
N GLY A 141 -2.39 -3.91 3.49
CA GLY A 141 -1.92 -4.15 4.86
C GLY A 141 -0.62 -3.41 5.18
N SER A 142 0.17 -3.94 6.12
CA SER A 142 1.61 -3.67 6.11
C SER A 142 2.21 -4.37 4.90
N ALA A 143 2.74 -3.60 3.96
CA ALA A 143 3.20 -4.08 2.68
C ALA A 143 4.18 -3.11 2.02
N TYR A 144 4.99 -3.61 1.08
CA TYR A 144 5.75 -2.79 0.15
C TYR A 144 5.71 -3.46 -1.22
N THR A 145 5.59 -2.68 -2.29
CA THR A 145 5.45 -3.23 -3.65
C THR A 145 6.77 -3.66 -4.28
N GLY A 146 7.91 -3.20 -3.74
CA GLY A 146 9.14 -2.99 -4.52
C GLY A 146 9.13 -1.60 -5.14
N ASP A 147 10.17 -1.28 -5.91
CA ASP A 147 10.40 0.05 -6.49
C ASP A 147 10.65 -0.02 -7.99
N GLY A 148 10.20 0.99 -8.72
CA GLY A 148 10.29 1.09 -10.17
C GLY A 148 9.33 0.19 -10.96
N ALA A 149 9.49 0.23 -12.29
CA ALA A 149 8.68 -0.57 -13.20
C ALA A 149 8.79 -2.09 -12.91
N ASN A 150 7.68 -2.80 -13.13
CA ASN A 150 7.48 -4.24 -12.85
C ASN A 150 7.21 -4.61 -11.38
N ASN A 151 7.20 -3.63 -10.48
CA ASN A 151 6.78 -3.79 -9.09
C ASN A 151 5.42 -3.15 -8.86
N GLY A 152 4.60 -3.71 -7.96
CA GLY A 152 3.28 -3.17 -7.63
C GLY A 152 2.26 -3.40 -8.74
N HIS A 153 1.35 -2.44 -8.96
CA HIS A 153 0.24 -2.60 -9.90
C HIS A 153 0.53 -1.87 -11.21
N ASN A 154 0.55 -2.59 -12.33
CA ASN A 154 0.65 -1.95 -13.64
C ASN A 154 -0.64 -1.18 -13.95
N LEU A 155 -0.51 0.08 -14.37
CA LEU A 155 -1.63 0.98 -14.66
C LEU A 155 -1.83 1.06 -16.17
N THR A 156 -2.95 0.55 -16.67
CA THR A 156 -3.34 0.66 -18.07
C THR A 156 -4.36 1.77 -18.26
N TYR A 157 -3.97 2.82 -18.98
CA TYR A 157 -4.82 3.94 -19.37
C TYR A 157 -5.39 3.75 -20.78
N ALA A 158 -6.66 4.11 -20.96
CA ALA A 158 -7.32 4.12 -22.26
C ALA A 158 -8.33 5.27 -22.34
N LEU A 159 -8.62 5.73 -23.55
CA LEU A 159 -9.64 6.75 -23.81
C LEU A 159 -10.90 6.11 -24.41
N ALA A 160 -12.05 6.72 -24.14
CA ALA A 160 -13.27 6.46 -24.89
C ALA A 160 -13.91 7.81 -25.26
N PRO A 161 -14.36 8.00 -26.51
CA PRO A 161 -15.13 9.18 -26.85
C PRO A 161 -16.50 9.07 -26.18
N GLY A 162 -17.00 10.19 -25.65
CA GLY A 162 -18.34 10.23 -25.08
C GLY A 162 -19.37 9.70 -26.07
N SER A 163 -20.38 8.94 -25.63
CA SER A 163 -21.35 8.15 -26.42
C SER A 163 -21.00 6.69 -26.76
N GLY A 164 -19.81 6.20 -26.39
CA GLY A 164 -19.52 4.76 -26.40
C GLY A 164 -20.21 3.99 -25.25
N THR A 165 -20.33 2.67 -25.37
CA THR A 165 -20.84 1.82 -24.27
C THR A 165 -19.97 1.98 -23.01
N GLY A 166 -20.62 2.19 -21.87
CA GLY A 166 -19.97 2.40 -20.58
C GLY A 166 -19.26 3.75 -20.46
N THR A 167 -19.64 4.74 -21.29
CA THR A 167 -19.13 6.11 -21.18
C THR A 167 -20.06 7.03 -20.40
N VAL A 168 -19.49 8.03 -19.73
CA VAL A 168 -20.24 9.12 -19.06
C VAL A 168 -20.09 10.45 -19.79
N ALA A 169 -19.03 10.63 -20.56
CA ALA A 169 -18.87 11.78 -21.45
C ALA A 169 -19.88 11.78 -22.61
N SER A 170 -20.12 12.96 -23.19
CA SER A 170 -20.98 13.16 -24.37
C SER A 170 -20.14 13.47 -25.61
N TYR A 171 -20.39 12.78 -26.73
CA TYR A 171 -19.67 13.04 -27.99
C TYR A 171 -19.82 14.49 -28.45
N ALA A 172 -20.98 15.09 -28.17
CA ALA A 172 -21.32 16.43 -28.60
C ALA A 172 -20.43 17.51 -27.97
N ASP A 173 -19.72 17.17 -26.88
CA ASP A 173 -18.82 18.09 -26.17
C ASP A 173 -17.38 18.05 -26.70
N LEU A 174 -17.10 17.21 -27.72
CA LEU A 174 -15.78 17.12 -28.33
C LEU A 174 -15.48 18.37 -29.17
N GLU A 175 -14.39 19.04 -28.86
CA GLU A 175 -13.80 20.10 -29.66
C GLU A 175 -12.40 19.71 -30.15
N SER A 176 -12.04 20.16 -31.37
CA SER A 176 -10.70 19.95 -31.89
C SER A 176 -9.69 20.79 -31.12
N THR A 177 -8.65 20.15 -30.59
CA THR A 177 -7.53 20.81 -29.92
C THR A 177 -6.21 20.13 -30.27
N THR A 178 -5.12 20.87 -30.22
CA THR A 178 -3.77 20.30 -30.34
C THR A 178 -3.42 19.43 -29.14
N THR A 179 -3.76 19.90 -27.94
CA THR A 179 -3.47 19.20 -26.67
C THR A 179 -4.53 19.57 -25.63
N ALA A 180 -5.15 18.55 -25.03
CA ALA A 180 -5.89 18.67 -23.78
C ALA A 180 -5.11 17.97 -22.67
N VAL A 181 -5.05 18.56 -21.47
CA VAL A 181 -4.28 18.02 -20.35
C VAL A 181 -5.18 17.91 -19.13
N ALA A 182 -5.17 16.74 -18.51
CA ALA A 182 -5.68 16.51 -17.17
C ALA A 182 -4.59 15.86 -16.32
N THR A 183 -4.54 16.22 -15.04
CA THR A 183 -3.63 15.64 -14.06
C THR A 183 -4.36 14.55 -13.29
N VAL A 184 -3.78 13.36 -13.26
CA VAL A 184 -4.25 12.23 -12.44
C VAL A 184 -3.50 12.25 -11.11
N THR A 185 -4.21 12.23 -10.00
CA THR A 185 -3.63 12.18 -8.66
C THR A 185 -3.98 10.86 -7.99
N TYR A 186 -2.98 10.20 -7.43
CA TYR A 186 -3.14 9.01 -6.58
C TYR A 186 -2.82 9.39 -5.14
N THR A 187 -3.59 8.86 -4.18
CA THR A 187 -3.40 9.14 -2.76
C THR A 187 -3.59 7.87 -1.97
N ILE A 188 -2.58 7.49 -1.19
CA ILE A 188 -2.73 6.41 -0.20
C ILE A 188 -3.30 7.00 1.09
N SER A 189 -4.27 6.31 1.71
CA SER A 189 -4.87 6.76 2.97
C SER A 189 -3.87 6.70 4.11
N ASP A 190 -3.88 7.72 4.97
CA ASP A 190 -3.07 7.78 6.19
C ASP A 190 -3.98 8.35 7.28
N ASN A 191 -4.45 7.50 8.20
CA ASN A 191 -5.33 7.89 9.31
C ASN A 191 -4.56 8.02 10.62
#